data_AF-A0A2V6LPU0-F1
#
_entry.id   AF-A0A2V6LPU0-F1
#
_cell.length_a   1.000
_cell.length_b   1.000
_cell.length_c   1.000
_cell.angle_alpha   90.00
_cell.angle_beta   90.00
_cell.angle_gamma   90.00
#
_symmetry.space_group_name_H-M   'P 1'
#
loop_
_entity.id
_entity.type
_entity.pdbx_description
1 polymer ?
#
loop_
_entity_poly.entity_id
_entity_poly.type
_entity_poly.pdbx_seq_one_letter_code
_entity_poly.pdbx_strand_id
1 'polypeptide(L)'
;MLTKKTLMRAVVASLAATISLAAQPLRAQDAGALLDLLVKKKLITDQEAEEVRGELVKESAQTSAGKWKLSTPLTELELYGDVRLRYNYVGGETKDRGPVAAPGAGVAGTNDWIERSRERYRLRLGLRGTLMDDWFFGIRLETNQNPRSTNVTFGADTSSSSPGGGGPFAKGDDGINVGQAYAGYKGFPDFTFTGGKMPNPLITTRMVWDPDINPEGLAEQWKHTFTFNLGGGGGEAAPTYSKEGKAVVAPAAEPFKLKLDLFANFAQFV
;
A
#
# COMPACT_ATOMS: atom_id res chain seq x y z
N MET A 1 -43.93 -3.24 -7.87
CA MET A 1 -43.19 -2.12 -8.49
C MET A 1 -42.09 -1.70 -7.54
N LEU A 2 -40.95 -2.41 -7.52
CA LEU A 2 -39.81 -2.06 -6.66
C LEU A 2 -39.03 -0.91 -7.32
N THR A 3 -38.86 0.20 -6.59
CA THR A 3 -38.13 1.37 -7.07
C THR A 3 -36.63 1.07 -7.16
N LYS A 4 -35.93 1.62 -8.17
CA LYS A 4 -34.50 1.39 -8.41
C LYS A 4 -33.61 1.57 -7.15
N LYS A 5 -34.04 2.38 -6.18
CA LYS A 5 -33.37 2.58 -4.88
C LYS A 5 -33.39 1.35 -3.96
N THR A 6 -34.46 0.55 -3.94
CA THR A 6 -34.52 -0.68 -3.12
C THR A 6 -33.72 -1.83 -3.74
N LEU A 7 -33.63 -1.89 -5.07
CA LEU A 7 -32.77 -2.85 -5.77
C LEU A 7 -31.27 -2.57 -5.52
N MET A 8 -30.85 -1.30 -5.56
CA MET A 8 -29.46 -0.90 -5.34
C MET A 8 -28.99 -1.14 -3.89
N ARG A 9 -29.88 -0.99 -2.91
CA ARG A 9 -29.58 -1.32 -1.50
C ARG A 9 -29.46 -2.83 -1.25
N ALA A 10 -30.26 -3.65 -1.95
CA ALA A 10 -30.19 -5.10 -1.84
C ALA A 10 -28.90 -5.68 -2.45
N VAL A 11 -28.41 -5.11 -3.56
CA VAL A 11 -27.16 -5.54 -4.21
C VAL A 11 -25.92 -5.13 -3.40
N VAL A 12 -25.93 -3.96 -2.75
CA VAL A 12 -24.83 -3.53 -1.87
C VAL A 12 -24.78 -4.38 -0.59
N ALA A 13 -25.93 -4.78 -0.05
CA ALA A 13 -25.99 -5.63 1.14
C ALA A 13 -25.54 -7.08 0.88
N SER A 14 -25.82 -7.64 -0.30
CA SER A 14 -25.38 -9.00 -0.65
C SER A 14 -23.88 -9.09 -0.97
N LEU A 15 -23.29 -8.02 -1.53
CA LEU A 15 -21.84 -7.94 -1.79
C LEU A 15 -21.03 -7.72 -0.50
N ALA A 16 -21.56 -6.99 0.48
CA ALA A 16 -20.93 -6.82 1.79
C ALA A 16 -20.97 -8.11 2.65
N ALA A 17 -22.04 -8.92 2.50
CA ALA A 17 -22.18 -10.19 3.23
C ALA A 17 -21.25 -11.29 2.69
N THR A 18 -20.90 -11.26 1.39
CA THR A 18 -19.98 -12.24 0.78
C THR A 18 -18.51 -11.92 1.04
N ILE A 19 -18.13 -10.65 1.20
CA ILE A 19 -16.75 -10.26 1.55
C ILE A 19 -16.43 -10.57 3.03
N SER A 20 -17.44 -10.62 3.90
CA SER A 20 -17.26 -10.89 5.34
C SER A 20 -17.00 -12.36 5.67
N LEU A 21 -17.23 -13.29 4.73
CA LEU A 21 -17.03 -14.74 4.93
C LEU A 21 -15.71 -15.28 4.36
N ALA A 22 -14.92 -14.44 3.66
CA ALA A 22 -13.66 -14.83 3.05
C ALA A 22 -12.41 -14.39 3.84
N ALA A 23 -12.59 -13.68 4.96
CA ALA A 23 -11.51 -13.18 5.81
C ALA A 23 -11.37 -13.96 7.13
N GLN A 24 -11.50 -15.29 7.08
CA GLN A 24 -10.94 -16.09 8.16
C GLN A 24 -9.42 -16.18 7.93
N PRO A 25 -8.58 -15.67 8.85
CA PRO A 25 -7.17 -16.02 8.79
C PRO A 25 -7.10 -17.55 8.91
N LEU A 26 -6.56 -18.21 7.88
CA LEU A 26 -6.20 -19.62 7.94
C LEU A 26 -5.06 -19.72 8.97
N ARG A 27 -5.42 -19.74 10.25
CA ARG A 27 -4.50 -20.03 11.33
C ARG A 27 -4.24 -21.51 11.28
N ALA A 28 -3.15 -21.88 10.61
CA ALA A 28 -2.44 -23.13 10.87
C ALA A 28 -1.89 -23.07 12.32
N GLN A 29 -2.78 -23.17 13.30
CA GLN A 29 -2.41 -23.33 14.69
C GLN A 29 -1.98 -24.77 14.90
N ASP A 30 -0.68 -24.97 14.68
CA ASP A 30 0.19 -25.83 15.44
C ASP A 30 -0.38 -27.21 15.82
N ALA A 31 -0.51 -28.09 14.82
CA ALA A 31 -0.80 -29.51 15.03
C ALA A 31 0.21 -30.18 15.98
N GLY A 32 1.41 -29.61 16.14
CA GLY A 32 2.42 -30.08 17.09
C GLY A 32 1.95 -30.05 18.55
N ALA A 33 1.27 -28.97 18.98
CA ALA A 33 0.75 -28.83 20.34
C ALA A 33 -0.40 -29.80 20.63
N LEU A 34 -1.22 -30.11 19.62
CA LEU A 34 -2.32 -31.07 19.74
C LEU A 34 -1.78 -32.51 19.85
N LEU A 35 -0.77 -32.85 19.04
CA LEU A 35 -0.12 -34.17 19.06
C LEU A 35 0.61 -34.40 20.39
N ASP A 36 1.35 -33.40 20.91
CA ASP A 36 2.00 -33.49 22.22
C ASP A 36 0.98 -33.68 23.36
N LEU A 37 -0.19 -33.05 23.27
CA LEU A 37 -1.27 -33.26 24.25
C LEU A 37 -1.90 -34.66 24.17
N LEU A 38 -1.99 -35.24 22.96
CA LEU A 38 -2.52 -36.59 22.74
C LEU A 38 -1.54 -37.68 23.23
N VAL A 39 -0.24 -37.50 22.97
CA VAL A 39 0.84 -38.31 23.54
C VAL A 39 0.84 -38.22 25.06
N LYS A 40 0.76 -36.99 25.62
CA LYS A 40 0.73 -36.76 27.07
C LYS A 40 -0.49 -37.39 27.76
N LYS A 41 -1.61 -37.53 27.04
CA LYS A 41 -2.82 -38.24 27.52
C LYS A 41 -2.78 -39.76 27.26
N LYS A 42 -1.68 -40.30 26.71
CA LYS A 42 -1.51 -41.70 26.31
C LYS A 42 -2.59 -42.23 25.35
N LEU A 43 -3.19 -41.33 24.56
CA LEU A 43 -4.20 -41.70 23.57
C LEU A 43 -3.56 -42.16 22.26
N ILE A 44 -2.32 -41.74 22.02
CA ILE A 44 -1.47 -42.16 20.90
C ILE A 44 -0.06 -42.43 21.42
N THR A 45 0.68 -43.28 20.73
CA THR A 45 2.09 -43.55 20.99
C THR A 45 2.99 -42.50 20.32
N ASP A 46 4.22 -42.35 20.81
CA ASP A 46 5.21 -41.44 20.22
C ASP A 46 5.48 -41.74 18.74
N GLN A 47 5.38 -43.03 18.34
CA GLN A 47 5.56 -43.46 16.96
C GLN A 47 4.41 -43.01 16.05
N GLU A 48 3.16 -43.12 16.50
CA GLU A 48 1.98 -42.68 15.75
C GLU A 48 1.95 -41.15 15.62
N ALA A 49 2.39 -40.42 16.65
CA ALA A 49 2.51 -38.97 16.59
C ALA A 49 3.53 -38.51 15.53
N GLU A 50 4.66 -39.21 15.42
CA GLU A 50 5.72 -38.88 14.46
C GLU A 50 5.34 -39.28 13.03
N GLU A 51 4.60 -40.39 12.85
CA GLU A 51 4.05 -40.78 11.55
C GLU A 51 3.02 -39.75 11.04
N VAL A 52 2.11 -39.30 11.91
CA VAL A 52 1.13 -38.26 11.57
C VAL A 52 1.83 -36.91 11.30
N ARG A 53 2.92 -36.57 12.00
CA ARG A 53 3.77 -35.41 11.64
C ARG A 53 4.38 -35.57 10.26
N GLY A 54 4.92 -36.74 9.95
CA GLY A 54 5.50 -37.06 8.65
C GLY A 54 4.47 -36.97 7.51
N GLU A 55 3.25 -37.43 7.74
CA GLU A 55 2.14 -37.31 6.78
C GLU A 55 1.66 -35.87 6.63
N LEU A 56 1.51 -35.10 7.71
CA LEU A 56 1.17 -33.68 7.67
C LEU A 56 2.22 -32.84 6.93
N VAL A 57 3.51 -33.18 7.06
CA VAL A 57 4.60 -32.52 6.32
C VAL A 57 4.54 -32.87 4.83
N LYS A 58 4.24 -34.12 4.48
CA LYS A 58 4.07 -34.53 3.08
C LYS A 58 2.82 -33.92 2.45
N GLU A 59 1.70 -33.91 3.16
CA GLU A 59 0.43 -33.33 2.72
C GLU A 59 0.55 -31.81 2.58
N SER A 60 1.13 -31.13 3.57
CA SER A 60 1.40 -29.69 3.47
C SER A 60 2.33 -29.36 2.30
N ALA A 61 3.37 -30.15 2.01
CA ALA A 61 4.22 -29.98 0.83
C ALA A 61 3.50 -30.23 -0.50
N GLN A 62 2.45 -31.05 -0.50
CA GLN A 62 1.63 -31.32 -1.68
C GLN A 62 0.51 -30.27 -1.89
N THR A 63 0.02 -29.64 -0.83
CA THR A 63 -0.91 -28.50 -0.95
C THR A 63 -0.21 -27.29 -1.58
N SER A 64 -0.97 -26.48 -2.32
CA SER A 64 -0.45 -25.26 -2.96
C SER A 64 0.27 -24.34 -1.97
N ALA A 65 -0.13 -24.31 -0.70
CA ALA A 65 0.55 -23.52 0.33
C ALA A 65 1.99 -23.99 0.65
N GLY A 66 2.30 -25.29 0.58
CA GLY A 66 3.65 -25.81 0.83
C GLY A 66 4.63 -25.64 -0.33
N LYS A 67 4.13 -25.49 -1.56
CA LYS A 67 4.94 -25.10 -2.72
C LYS A 67 5.35 -23.62 -2.68
N TRP A 68 4.66 -22.82 -1.87
CA TRP A 68 5.00 -21.43 -1.53
C TRP A 68 5.86 -21.32 -0.26
N LYS A 69 6.60 -22.37 0.12
CA LYS A 69 7.71 -22.22 1.07
C LYS A 69 8.79 -21.37 0.42
N LEU A 70 8.56 -20.06 0.45
CA LEU A 70 9.51 -19.00 0.12
C LEU A 70 10.74 -19.30 0.98
N SER A 71 11.78 -19.83 0.37
CA SER A 71 12.99 -20.37 1.01
C SER A 71 13.93 -19.26 1.51
N THR A 72 13.35 -18.15 1.92
CA THR A 72 14.03 -17.05 2.60
C THR A 72 13.21 -16.81 3.86
N PRO A 73 13.84 -16.70 5.05
CA PRO A 73 13.08 -16.41 6.25
C PRO A 73 12.47 -15.00 6.10
N LEU A 74 11.22 -15.01 5.68
CA LEU A 74 10.40 -13.84 5.46
C LEU A 74 10.02 -13.33 6.84
N THR A 75 10.53 -12.15 7.18
CA THR A 75 10.26 -11.55 8.50
C THR A 75 8.86 -10.99 8.52
N GLU A 76 8.44 -10.36 7.43
CA GLU A 76 7.11 -9.76 7.30
C GLU A 76 6.64 -9.82 5.85
N LEU A 77 5.35 -10.10 5.68
CA LEU A 77 4.66 -10.03 4.39
C LEU A 77 3.35 -9.28 4.57
N GLU A 78 3.16 -8.24 3.78
CA GLU A 78 1.98 -7.40 3.78
C GLU A 78 1.33 -7.42 2.40
N LEU A 79 0.08 -7.87 2.36
CA LEU A 79 -0.80 -7.68 1.23
C LEU A 79 -1.55 -6.36 1.42
N TYR A 80 -1.40 -5.44 0.47
CA TYR A 80 -2.04 -4.13 0.50
C TYR A 80 -2.74 -3.84 -0.83
N GLY A 81 -3.63 -2.86 -0.86
CA GLY A 81 -4.34 -2.51 -2.09
C GLY A 81 -5.39 -1.45 -1.87
N ASP A 82 -5.96 -0.97 -2.98
CA ASP A 82 -7.09 -0.06 -2.95
C ASP A 82 -8.06 -0.31 -4.10
N VAL A 83 -9.33 -0.06 -3.82
CA VAL A 83 -10.40 -0.02 -4.81
C VAL A 83 -11.01 1.38 -4.78
N ARG A 84 -11.25 1.95 -5.96
CA ARG A 84 -11.89 3.25 -6.08
C ARG A 84 -12.94 3.22 -7.17
N LEU A 85 -14.09 3.79 -6.85
CA LEU A 85 -15.13 4.18 -7.81
C LEU A 85 -15.19 5.70 -7.85
N ARG A 86 -15.30 6.27 -9.05
CA ARG A 86 -15.32 7.71 -9.27
C ARG A 86 -16.30 8.06 -10.38
N TYR A 87 -17.23 8.94 -10.09
CA TYR A 87 -17.97 9.67 -11.11
C TYR A 87 -17.24 10.96 -11.42
N ASN A 88 -17.00 11.24 -12.71
CA ASN A 88 -16.31 12.42 -13.19
C ASN A 88 -17.20 13.15 -14.20
N TYR A 89 -17.58 14.38 -13.89
CA TYR A 89 -18.28 15.28 -14.81
C TYR A 89 -17.39 16.47 -15.11
N VAL A 90 -17.15 16.73 -16.39
CA VAL A 90 -16.43 17.91 -16.88
C VAL A 90 -17.40 18.65 -17.78
N GLY A 91 -17.66 19.92 -17.47
CA GLY A 91 -18.49 20.83 -18.25
C GLY A 91 -17.77 22.16 -18.38
N GLY A 92 -17.78 22.76 -19.57
CA GLY A 92 -17.21 24.08 -19.78
C GLY A 92 -17.50 24.64 -21.17
N GLU A 93 -17.60 25.96 -21.24
CA GLU A 93 -17.77 26.70 -22.49
C GLU A 93 -16.42 27.23 -22.96
N THR A 94 -16.16 27.10 -24.26
CA THR A 94 -15.01 27.75 -24.90
C THR A 94 -15.25 29.26 -25.02
N LYS A 95 -14.19 30.05 -24.85
CA LYS A 95 -14.27 31.52 -24.72
C LYS A 95 -14.89 32.21 -25.95
N ASP A 96 -15.71 33.23 -25.72
CA ASP A 96 -16.41 34.08 -26.72
C ASP A 96 -15.55 34.76 -27.80
N ARG A 97 -14.22 34.85 -27.64
CA ARG A 97 -13.37 35.66 -28.53
C ARG A 97 -12.38 34.81 -29.33
N GLY A 98 -12.85 34.37 -30.50
CA GLY A 98 -12.06 34.03 -31.69
C GLY A 98 -11.30 32.69 -31.63
N PRO A 99 -11.20 31.97 -32.76
CA PRO A 99 -10.37 30.77 -32.79
C PRO A 99 -8.89 31.15 -32.71
N VAL A 100 -8.12 30.52 -31.81
CA VAL A 100 -6.67 30.74 -31.64
C VAL A 100 -5.83 30.21 -32.84
N ALA A 101 -6.48 29.52 -33.79
CA ALA A 101 -5.91 29.08 -35.08
C ALA A 101 -7.06 28.76 -36.07
N ALA A 102 -6.78 28.73 -37.38
CA ALA A 102 -7.75 28.26 -38.39
C ALA A 102 -8.29 26.85 -38.02
N PRO A 103 -9.58 26.54 -38.23
CA PRO A 103 -10.16 25.29 -37.77
C PRO A 103 -9.55 24.09 -38.51
N GLY A 104 -8.57 23.45 -37.88
CA GLY A 104 -8.13 22.09 -38.18
C GLY A 104 -8.93 21.07 -37.37
N ALA A 105 -8.86 19.80 -37.74
CA ALA A 105 -9.48 18.72 -36.98
C ALA A 105 -9.00 18.76 -35.51
N GLY A 106 -9.91 19.04 -34.57
CA GLY A 106 -9.61 19.12 -33.13
C GLY A 106 -9.54 20.54 -32.54
N VAL A 107 -9.77 21.60 -33.32
CA VAL A 107 -9.95 22.96 -32.76
C VAL A 107 -11.42 23.14 -32.35
N ALA A 108 -11.67 23.26 -31.04
CA ALA A 108 -13.01 23.55 -30.53
C ALA A 108 -13.51 24.90 -31.07
N GLY A 109 -14.75 24.94 -31.54
CA GLY A 109 -15.37 26.18 -32.03
C GLY A 109 -15.47 27.24 -30.93
N THR A 110 -15.72 28.50 -31.29
CA THR A 110 -16.12 29.53 -30.31
C THR A 110 -17.49 29.19 -29.74
N ASN A 111 -17.69 29.33 -28.42
CA ASN A 111 -18.95 29.05 -27.72
C ASN A 111 -19.39 27.58 -27.82
N ASP A 112 -18.43 26.69 -28.09
CA ASP A 112 -18.64 25.25 -28.02
C ASP A 112 -18.74 24.81 -26.55
N TRP A 113 -19.78 24.04 -26.25
CA TRP A 113 -20.10 23.53 -24.93
C TRP A 113 -19.60 22.09 -24.83
N ILE A 114 -18.54 21.89 -24.04
CA ILE A 114 -17.94 20.58 -23.86
C ILE A 114 -18.49 19.96 -22.58
N GLU A 115 -19.26 18.87 -22.72
CA GLU A 115 -19.68 18.02 -21.61
C GLU A 115 -19.09 16.62 -21.70
N ARG A 116 -18.65 16.11 -20.56
CA ARG A 116 -18.18 14.73 -20.45
C ARG A 116 -18.47 14.16 -19.07
N SER A 117 -19.41 13.21 -19.03
CA SER A 117 -19.65 12.33 -17.88
C SER A 117 -18.91 11.00 -18.04
N ARG A 118 -18.20 10.57 -17.01
CA ARG A 118 -17.48 9.29 -16.97
C ARG A 118 -17.63 8.63 -15.61
N GLU A 119 -18.10 7.39 -15.63
CA GLU A 119 -17.95 6.49 -14.49
C GLU A 119 -16.59 5.81 -14.63
N ARG A 120 -15.82 5.78 -13.54
CA ARG A 120 -14.46 5.25 -13.53
C ARG A 120 -14.24 4.36 -12.33
N TYR A 121 -13.39 3.37 -12.51
CA TYR A 121 -12.94 2.50 -11.45
C TYR A 121 -11.42 2.34 -11.46
N ARG A 122 -10.87 1.94 -10.33
CA ARG A 122 -9.45 1.63 -10.15
C ARG A 122 -9.32 0.48 -9.17
N LEU A 123 -8.48 -0.48 -9.52
CA LEU A 123 -8.07 -1.57 -8.65
C LEU A 123 -6.54 -1.58 -8.57
N ARG A 124 -6.01 -1.62 -7.35
CA ARG A 124 -4.59 -1.83 -7.08
C ARG A 124 -4.44 -2.94 -6.05
N LEU A 125 -3.55 -3.88 -6.33
CA LEU A 125 -3.20 -4.96 -5.42
C LEU A 125 -1.68 -5.05 -5.36
N GLY A 126 -1.12 -4.96 -4.17
CA GLY A 126 0.30 -5.00 -3.94
C GLY A 126 0.69 -5.97 -2.83
N LEU A 127 1.90 -6.48 -2.95
CA LEU A 127 2.56 -7.34 -1.99
C LEU A 127 3.91 -6.71 -1.67
N ARG A 128 4.20 -6.51 -0.38
CA ARG A 128 5.52 -6.07 0.06
C ARG A 128 5.96 -6.90 1.24
N GLY A 129 7.27 -7.08 1.38
CA GLY A 129 7.81 -7.85 2.48
C GLY A 129 9.23 -7.45 2.84
N THR A 130 9.61 -7.81 4.06
CA THR A 130 10.95 -7.65 4.61
C THR A 130 11.52 -9.04 4.91
N LEU A 131 12.73 -9.29 4.46
CA LEU A 131 13.49 -10.51 4.67
C LEU A 131 14.39 -10.33 5.91
N MET A 132 14.83 -11.43 6.54
CA MET A 132 15.71 -11.33 7.72
C MET A 132 17.02 -10.57 7.47
N ASP A 133 17.52 -10.56 6.23
CA ASP A 133 18.80 -9.96 5.87
C ASP A 133 18.68 -8.45 5.54
N ASP A 134 17.73 -7.72 6.13
CA ASP A 134 17.43 -6.31 5.86
C ASP A 134 17.07 -5.96 4.41
N TRP A 135 16.80 -6.98 3.59
CA TRP A 135 16.26 -6.82 2.25
C TRP A 135 14.76 -6.62 2.31
N PHE A 136 14.24 -5.76 1.44
CA PHE A 136 12.80 -5.60 1.26
C PHE A 136 12.45 -5.61 -0.23
N PHE A 137 11.22 -5.98 -0.53
CA PHE A 137 10.68 -5.93 -1.88
C PHE A 137 9.25 -5.43 -1.89
N GLY A 138 8.82 -4.95 -3.05
CA GLY A 138 7.45 -4.54 -3.29
C GLY A 138 7.04 -4.77 -4.74
N ILE A 139 5.88 -5.38 -4.92
CA ILE A 139 5.24 -5.57 -6.22
C ILE A 139 3.84 -4.99 -6.10
N ARG A 140 3.38 -4.25 -7.12
CA ARG A 140 2.01 -3.76 -7.21
C ARG A 140 1.48 -3.93 -8.61
N LEU A 141 0.31 -4.54 -8.71
CA LEU A 141 -0.51 -4.63 -9.90
C LEU A 141 -1.61 -3.56 -9.86
N GLU A 142 -1.90 -2.96 -11.00
CA GLU A 142 -2.90 -1.90 -11.11
C GLU A 142 -3.63 -1.89 -12.46
N THR A 143 -4.86 -1.41 -12.46
CA THR A 143 -5.67 -1.26 -13.67
C THR A 143 -5.21 -0.09 -14.53
N ASN A 144 -5.30 -0.20 -15.85
CA ASN A 144 -4.91 0.82 -16.84
C ASN A 144 -3.38 1.03 -16.96
N GLN A 145 -2.93 1.45 -18.14
CA GLN A 145 -1.51 1.68 -18.46
C GLN A 145 -1.05 3.12 -18.28
N ASN A 146 -1.96 4.05 -18.00
CA ASN A 146 -1.62 5.45 -17.90
C ASN A 146 -0.81 5.74 -16.62
N PRO A 147 0.45 6.22 -16.75
CA PRO A 147 1.36 6.37 -15.61
C PRO A 147 0.95 7.46 -14.61
N ARG A 148 -0.01 8.33 -14.97
CA ARG A 148 -0.54 9.41 -14.11
C ARG A 148 -1.95 9.09 -13.59
N SER A 149 -2.55 8.00 -14.04
CA SER A 149 -3.92 7.68 -13.65
C SER A 149 -4.25 6.24 -13.96
N THR A 150 -4.31 5.41 -12.94
CA THR A 150 -4.65 3.99 -13.11
C THR A 150 -6.19 3.79 -13.10
N ASN A 151 -6.94 4.80 -13.56
CA ASN A 151 -8.40 4.80 -13.57
C ASN A 151 -8.90 4.35 -14.95
N VAL A 152 -9.67 3.28 -14.98
CA VAL A 152 -10.39 2.79 -16.16
C VAL A 152 -11.75 3.46 -16.23
N THR A 153 -12.25 3.73 -17.44
CA THR A 153 -13.59 4.32 -17.63
C THR A 153 -14.52 3.24 -18.15
N PHE A 154 -15.68 3.06 -17.53
CA PHE A 154 -16.64 2.05 -17.98
C PHE A 154 -17.04 2.30 -19.44
N GLY A 155 -16.94 1.26 -20.27
CA GLY A 155 -17.32 1.31 -21.68
C GLY A 155 -16.38 2.12 -22.59
N ALA A 156 -15.20 2.53 -22.11
CA ALA A 156 -14.21 3.24 -22.96
C ALA A 156 -13.76 2.41 -24.16
N ASP A 157 -13.72 1.09 -23.99
CA ASP A 157 -13.30 0.09 -24.97
C ASP A 157 -14.25 -0.11 -26.15
N THR A 158 -15.41 0.56 -26.15
CA THR A 158 -16.40 0.45 -27.22
C THR A 158 -16.01 1.19 -28.49
N SER A 159 -15.02 2.09 -28.42
CA SER A 159 -14.52 2.80 -29.61
C SER A 159 -13.73 1.86 -30.52
N SER A 160 -13.91 1.97 -31.83
CA SER A 160 -13.13 1.26 -32.86
C SER A 160 -11.64 1.60 -32.84
N SER A 161 -11.27 2.70 -32.17
CA SER A 161 -9.88 3.10 -31.94
C SER A 161 -9.26 2.50 -30.68
N SER A 162 -10.00 1.70 -29.92
CA SER A 162 -9.50 1.09 -28.67
C SER A 162 -8.59 -0.10 -28.98
N PRO A 163 -7.54 -0.35 -28.17
CA PRO A 163 -6.71 -1.54 -28.29
C PRO A 163 -7.59 -2.81 -28.29
N GLY A 164 -7.46 -3.66 -29.31
CA GLY A 164 -8.29 -4.86 -29.45
C GLY A 164 -9.53 -4.74 -30.34
N GLY A 165 -9.68 -3.63 -31.09
CA GLY A 165 -10.60 -3.54 -32.23
C GLY A 165 -11.98 -2.96 -31.94
N GLY A 166 -12.26 -2.60 -30.69
CA GLY A 166 -13.49 -1.91 -30.29
C GLY A 166 -14.74 -2.80 -30.31
N GLY A 167 -15.43 -2.88 -29.18
CA GLY A 167 -16.69 -3.63 -29.10
C GLY A 167 -17.33 -3.58 -27.73
N PRO A 168 -18.60 -4.00 -27.59
CA PRO A 168 -19.33 -3.95 -26.32
C PRO A 168 -18.72 -4.78 -25.18
N PHE A 169 -17.77 -5.67 -25.50
CA PHE A 169 -17.07 -6.54 -24.56
C PHE A 169 -15.53 -6.44 -24.68
N ALA A 170 -15.03 -5.42 -25.38
CA ALA A 170 -13.60 -5.17 -25.46
C ALA A 170 -13.05 -4.79 -24.07
N LYS A 171 -11.77 -5.10 -23.84
CA LYS A 171 -11.10 -4.98 -22.54
C LYS A 171 -9.72 -4.30 -22.65
N GLY A 172 -9.51 -3.49 -23.69
CA GLY A 172 -8.21 -2.89 -23.99
C GLY A 172 -7.68 -2.02 -22.87
N ASP A 173 -8.55 -1.23 -22.24
CA ASP A 173 -8.29 -0.31 -21.14
C ASP A 173 -8.50 -0.95 -19.76
N ASP A 174 -9.18 -2.10 -19.69
CA ASP A 174 -9.47 -2.89 -18.48
C ASP A 174 -8.30 -3.78 -18.00
N GLY A 175 -7.15 -3.73 -18.69
CA GLY A 175 -5.99 -4.57 -18.39
C GLY A 175 -5.35 -4.29 -17.01
N ILE A 176 -4.70 -5.32 -16.46
CA ILE A 176 -3.87 -5.24 -15.25
C ILE A 176 -2.40 -5.09 -15.67
N ASN A 177 -1.73 -4.11 -15.09
CA ASN A 177 -0.35 -3.73 -15.39
C ASN A 177 0.50 -3.75 -14.13
N VAL A 178 1.82 -3.83 -14.30
CA VAL A 178 2.78 -3.74 -13.21
C VAL A 178 3.02 -2.26 -12.89
N GLY A 179 2.43 -1.80 -11.78
CA GLY A 179 2.57 -0.43 -11.29
C GLY A 179 3.85 -0.21 -10.48
N GLN A 180 4.26 -1.23 -9.72
CA GLN A 180 5.50 -1.22 -8.94
C GLN A 180 6.14 -2.61 -8.97
N ALA A 181 7.47 -2.64 -9.03
CA ALA A 181 8.30 -3.83 -8.94
C ALA A 181 9.70 -3.37 -8.53
N TYR A 182 9.98 -3.43 -7.24
CA TYR A 182 11.23 -2.92 -6.67
C TYR A 182 11.75 -3.83 -5.56
N ALA A 183 13.05 -3.74 -5.33
CA ALA A 183 13.74 -4.32 -4.19
C ALA A 183 14.68 -3.28 -3.58
N GLY A 184 15.05 -3.49 -2.33
CA GLY A 184 15.95 -2.59 -1.64
C GLY A 184 16.60 -3.23 -0.42
N TYR A 185 17.54 -2.50 0.17
CA TYR A 185 18.39 -2.96 1.26
C TYR A 185 18.55 -1.88 2.32
N LYS A 186 18.44 -2.28 3.60
CA LYS A 186 18.53 -1.40 4.78
C LYS A 186 19.56 -1.84 5.82
N GLY A 187 20.51 -2.70 5.46
CA GLY A 187 21.48 -3.22 6.43
C GLY A 187 22.53 -2.21 6.91
N PHE A 188 22.66 -1.06 6.23
CA PHE A 188 23.51 0.03 6.69
C PHE A 188 22.70 0.99 7.58
N PRO A 189 23.21 1.34 8.77
CA PRO A 189 22.57 2.36 9.61
C PRO A 189 22.32 3.64 8.80
N ASP A 190 21.13 4.21 8.94
CA ASP A 190 20.70 5.47 8.31
C ASP A 190 20.54 5.45 6.78
N PHE A 191 20.96 4.40 6.07
CA PHE A 191 20.86 4.31 4.61
C PHE A 191 19.75 3.35 4.16
N THR A 192 19.06 3.72 3.07
CA THR A 192 18.12 2.85 2.37
C THR A 192 18.39 2.95 0.88
N PHE A 193 18.73 1.81 0.28
CA PHE A 193 18.93 1.68 -1.17
C PHE A 193 17.70 1.01 -1.78
N THR A 194 17.17 1.57 -2.87
CA THR A 194 16.03 1.01 -3.60
C THR A 194 16.31 1.00 -5.10
N GLY A 195 15.94 -0.08 -5.77
CA GLY A 195 16.05 -0.22 -7.22
C GLY A 195 14.80 -0.83 -7.85
N GLY A 196 14.48 -0.39 -9.06
CA GLY A 196 13.34 -0.86 -9.86
C GLY A 196 12.25 0.19 -10.00
N LYS A 197 11.00 -0.26 -10.23
CA LYS A 197 9.82 0.60 -10.34
C LYS A 197 9.22 0.81 -8.96
N MET A 198 9.57 1.93 -8.33
CA MET A 198 9.35 2.16 -6.90
C MET A 198 8.39 3.33 -6.64
N PRO A 199 7.80 3.46 -5.44
CA PRO A 199 7.17 4.71 -5.04
C PRO A 199 8.19 5.85 -5.07
N ASN A 200 7.71 7.09 -5.29
CA ASN A 200 8.58 8.26 -5.34
C ASN A 200 9.48 8.35 -4.08
N PRO A 201 10.82 8.28 -4.22
CA PRO A 201 11.77 8.29 -3.11
C PRO A 201 12.10 9.71 -2.62
N LEU A 202 11.70 10.75 -3.37
CA LEU A 202 12.02 12.14 -3.06
C LEU A 202 10.92 12.78 -2.19
N ILE A 203 11.32 13.75 -1.36
CA ILE A 203 10.34 14.59 -0.67
C ILE A 203 9.74 15.56 -1.68
N THR A 204 8.44 15.42 -1.92
CA THR A 204 7.72 16.20 -2.90
C THR A 204 6.39 16.69 -2.36
N THR A 205 5.84 17.71 -3.01
CA THR A 205 4.45 18.15 -2.80
C THR A 205 3.61 17.67 -3.96
N ARG A 206 2.27 17.64 -3.78
CA ARG A 206 1.34 17.30 -4.87
C ARG A 206 1.41 18.25 -6.08
N MET A 207 2.02 19.42 -5.92
CA MET A 207 2.25 20.36 -7.01
C MET A 207 3.45 19.98 -7.87
N VAL A 208 4.42 19.28 -7.29
CA VAL A 208 5.67 18.87 -7.95
C VAL A 208 5.59 17.44 -8.47
N TRP A 209 4.94 16.54 -7.73
CA TRP A 209 4.86 15.13 -8.07
C TRP A 209 3.42 14.60 -7.94
N ASP A 210 2.98 13.87 -8.97
CA ASP A 210 1.73 13.13 -8.92
C ASP A 210 1.95 11.80 -8.18
N PRO A 211 1.23 11.52 -7.08
CA PRO A 211 1.36 10.27 -6.32
C PRO A 211 1.10 8.99 -7.13
N ASP A 212 0.45 9.09 -8.29
CA ASP A 212 0.22 7.94 -9.16
C ASP A 212 1.45 7.57 -10.01
N ILE A 213 2.44 8.47 -10.16
CA ILE A 213 3.67 8.23 -10.92
C ILE A 213 4.69 7.44 -10.08
N ASN A 214 5.13 6.30 -10.61
CA ASN A 214 6.13 5.42 -10.01
C ASN A 214 7.40 5.42 -10.89
N PRO A 215 8.45 6.15 -10.48
CA PRO A 215 9.68 6.23 -11.27
C PRO A 215 10.42 4.90 -11.28
N GLU A 216 11.21 4.70 -12.33
CA GLU A 216 12.06 3.53 -12.53
C GLU A 216 13.52 3.95 -12.42
N GLY A 217 14.32 3.22 -11.64
CA GLY A 217 15.74 3.51 -11.52
C GLY A 217 16.32 3.10 -10.18
N LEU A 218 17.23 3.93 -9.66
CA LEU A 218 17.89 3.74 -8.36
C LEU A 218 17.63 4.93 -7.45
N ALA A 219 17.48 4.66 -6.15
CA ALA A 219 17.32 5.66 -5.12
C ALA A 219 18.15 5.32 -3.89
N GLU A 220 18.75 6.34 -3.29
CA GLU A 220 19.50 6.29 -2.05
C GLU A 220 18.89 7.33 -1.10
N GLN A 221 18.47 6.87 0.07
CA GLN A 221 17.96 7.73 1.13
C GLN A 221 18.86 7.61 2.34
N TRP A 222 19.33 8.74 2.84
CA TRP A 222 20.07 8.84 4.08
C TRP A 222 19.23 9.63 5.09
N LYS A 223 19.09 9.11 6.32
CA LYS A 223 18.42 9.81 7.42
C LYS A 223 19.14 9.53 8.74
N HIS A 224 19.64 10.57 9.40
CA HIS A 224 20.28 10.49 10.71
C HIS A 224 19.59 11.39 11.74
N THR A 225 19.37 10.88 12.95
CA THR A 225 18.75 11.61 14.07
C THR A 225 19.76 11.96 15.14
N PHE A 226 20.08 13.24 15.27
CA PHE A 226 20.89 13.77 16.37
C PHE A 226 19.99 14.03 17.58
N THR A 227 20.35 13.47 18.74
CA THR A 227 19.66 13.78 20.01
C THR A 227 20.58 14.59 20.89
N PHE A 228 20.21 15.84 21.15
CA PHE A 228 20.91 16.72 22.06
C PHE A 228 20.21 16.70 23.42
N ASN A 229 20.93 16.27 24.45
CA ASN A 229 20.51 16.44 25.82
C ASN A 229 21.09 17.78 26.30
N LEU A 230 20.30 18.85 26.20
CA LEU A 230 20.71 20.14 26.75
C LEU A 230 20.43 20.08 28.26
N GLY A 231 21.45 19.66 29.00
CA GLY A 231 21.41 19.57 30.45
C GLY A 231 21.03 20.90 31.08
N GLY A 232 19.93 20.90 31.82
CA GLY A 232 19.49 21.99 32.68
C GLY A 232 18.89 21.39 33.93
N GLY A 233 19.66 21.36 35.01
CA GLY A 233 19.23 20.78 36.29
C GLY A 233 20.30 20.09 37.12
N GLY A 234 21.58 20.43 36.97
CA GLY A 234 22.64 20.05 37.92
C GLY A 234 22.72 20.96 39.15
N GLY A 235 21.66 21.70 39.48
CA GLY A 235 21.55 22.43 40.73
C GLY A 235 20.80 21.54 41.73
N GLU A 236 21.43 21.26 42.87
CA GLU A 236 20.74 20.75 44.06
C GLU A 236 19.37 21.43 44.19
N ALA A 237 18.32 20.62 44.36
CA ALA A 237 16.99 21.13 44.61
C ALA A 237 17.05 22.09 45.81
N ALA A 238 16.87 23.39 45.57
CA ALA A 238 16.82 24.36 46.64
C ALA A 238 15.68 23.98 47.59
N PRO A 239 15.92 23.82 48.90
CA PRO A 239 14.88 23.45 49.85
C PRO A 239 13.81 24.54 49.84
N THR A 240 12.58 24.15 49.54
CA THR A 240 11.41 25.03 49.70
C THR A 240 10.62 24.59 50.92
N TYR A 241 10.26 25.57 51.75
CA TYR A 241 9.55 25.36 53.01
C TYR A 241 8.04 25.46 52.76
N SER A 242 7.29 24.44 53.19
CA SER A 242 5.83 24.56 53.28
C SER A 242 5.43 25.47 54.45
N LYS A 243 4.20 25.99 54.45
CA LYS A 243 3.64 26.83 55.53
C LYS A 243 3.66 26.16 56.92
N GLU A 244 4.03 24.88 57.02
CA GLU A 244 4.17 24.11 58.26
C GLU A 244 5.63 23.77 58.62
N GLY A 245 6.62 24.37 57.95
CA GLY A 245 8.03 24.28 58.36
C GLY A 245 8.74 22.95 58.05
N LYS A 246 8.13 22.03 57.30
CA LYS A 246 8.82 20.83 56.77
C LYS A 246 9.48 21.13 55.43
N ALA A 247 10.74 20.71 55.28
CA ALA A 247 11.49 20.78 54.03
C ALA A 247 10.86 19.83 53.00
N VAL A 248 10.52 20.35 51.82
CA VAL A 248 10.07 19.54 50.67
C VAL A 248 11.10 19.69 49.55
N VAL A 249 11.58 18.56 49.03
CA VAL A 249 12.49 18.51 47.88
C VAL A 249 11.67 18.78 46.62
N ALA A 250 11.96 19.86 45.90
CA ALA A 250 11.35 20.11 44.60
C ALA A 250 11.84 19.05 43.59
N PRO A 251 10.97 18.51 42.71
CA PRO A 251 11.40 17.57 41.68
C PRO A 251 12.42 18.26 40.76
N ALA A 252 13.57 17.60 40.55
CA ALA A 252 14.58 18.06 39.62
C ALA A 252 13.96 18.22 38.21
N ALA A 253 14.20 19.36 37.56
CA ALA A 253 13.70 19.60 36.22
C ALA A 253 14.24 18.53 35.26
N GLU A 254 13.34 17.88 34.51
CA GLU A 254 13.76 16.90 33.50
C GLU A 254 14.62 17.60 32.43
N PRO A 255 15.75 17.00 32.03
CA PRO A 255 16.62 17.59 31.02
C PRO A 255 15.88 17.71 29.69
N PHE A 256 15.91 18.91 29.10
CA PHE A 256 15.33 19.15 27.79
C PHE A 256 16.07 18.35 26.71
N LYS A 257 15.34 17.50 25.99
CA LYS A 257 15.86 16.67 24.89
C LYS A 257 15.41 17.26 23.56
N LEU A 258 16.35 17.75 22.76
CA LEU A 258 16.11 18.19 21.38
C LEU A 258 16.49 17.06 20.42
N LYS A 259 15.60 16.72 19.49
CA LYS A 259 15.89 15.79 18.39
C LYS A 259 15.95 16.55 17.06
N LEU A 260 17.02 16.37 16.30
CA LEU A 260 17.22 16.92 14.97
C LEU A 260 17.36 15.77 13.96
N ASP A 261 16.39 15.67 13.06
CA ASP A 261 16.43 14.72 11.95
C ASP A 261 17.03 15.41 10.72
N LEU A 262 18.17 14.90 10.24
CA LEU A 262 18.77 15.28 8.97
C LEU A 262 18.52 14.17 7.96
N PHE A 263 18.19 14.54 6.72
CA PHE A 263 17.97 13.59 5.65
C PHE A 263 18.48 14.11 4.30
N ALA A 264 18.87 13.20 3.42
CA ALA A 264 19.23 13.47 2.04
C ALA A 264 18.73 12.33 1.16
N ASN A 265 18.00 12.65 0.09
CA ASN A 265 17.46 11.67 -0.85
C ASN A 265 18.05 11.93 -2.23
N PHE A 266 18.73 10.93 -2.76
CA PHE A 266 19.29 10.91 -4.11
C PHE A 266 18.53 9.90 -4.95
N ALA A 267 18.29 10.22 -6.21
CA ALA A 267 17.68 9.27 -7.13
C ALA A 267 18.15 9.54 -8.56
N GLN A 268 18.31 8.45 -9.31
CA GLN A 268 18.54 8.47 -10.75
C GLN A 268 17.42 7.68 -11.41
N PHE A 269 16.62 8.37 -12.22
CA PHE A 269 15.50 7.79 -12.94
C PHE A 269 15.85 7.55 -14.42
N VAL A 270 15.21 6.55 -15.02
CA VAL A 270 15.28 6.21 -16.45
C VAL A 270 13.98 6.58 -17.14
#